data_AF-A0A1X0B1Y6-F1
#
_entry.id   AF-A0A1X0B1Y6-F1
#
_cell.length_a   1.000
_cell.length_b   1.000
_cell.length_c   1.000
_cell.angle_alpha   90.00
_cell.angle_beta   90.00
_cell.angle_gamma   90.00
#
_symmetry.space_group_name_H-M   'P 1'
#
loop_
_entity.id
_entity.type
_entity.pdbx_description
1 polymer ?
#
loop_
_entity_poly.entity_id
_entity_poly.type
_entity_poly.pdbx_seq_one_letter_code
_entity_poly.pdbx_strand_id
1 'polypeptide(L)'
;MTALMANGIPLGVCTANPERWTSTPDDQAKVICRECPRRWLCAREACELPRAEGLWAGIMVPEGGRGRTFALKQLRSLAERNGYPVRKTKLIFPEAA
;
A
#
# COMPACT_ATOMS: atom_id res chain seq x y z
N MET A 1 -10.45 13.57 -11.66
CA MET A 1 -9.18 14.33 -11.76
C MET A 1 -8.15 13.60 -10.91
N THR A 2 -7.08 13.08 -11.51
CA THR A 2 -5.99 12.40 -10.78
C THR A 2 -4.99 13.45 -10.34
N ALA A 3 -4.82 13.64 -9.04
CA ALA A 3 -3.76 14.50 -8.52
C ALA A 3 -2.40 13.79 -8.72
N LEU A 4 -1.39 14.52 -9.21
CA LEU A 4 -0.04 14.00 -9.44
C LEU A 4 0.91 14.66 -8.42
N MET A 5 1.87 13.91 -7.90
CA MET A 5 3.01 14.47 -7.17
C MET A 5 3.94 15.23 -8.13
N ALA A 6 4.85 16.06 -7.61
CA ALA A 6 5.83 16.82 -8.39
C ALA A 6 6.73 15.95 -9.30
N ASN A 7 6.81 14.64 -9.04
CA ASN A 7 7.57 13.66 -9.82
C ASN A 7 6.71 12.86 -10.82
N GLY A 8 5.47 13.30 -11.08
CA GLY A 8 4.55 12.64 -12.02
C GLY A 8 3.92 11.35 -11.49
N ILE A 9 4.18 10.96 -10.24
CA ILE A 9 3.55 9.79 -9.63
C ILE A 9 2.12 10.16 -9.21
N PRO A 10 1.09 9.39 -9.60
CA PRO A 10 -0.26 9.61 -9.12
C PRO A 10 -0.34 9.58 -7.60
N LEU A 11 -0.93 10.62 -7.01
CA LEU A 11 -1.26 10.65 -5.59
C LEU A 11 -2.30 9.56 -5.31
N GLY A 12 -2.16 8.92 -4.16
CA GLY A 12 -3.16 7.95 -3.72
C GLY A 12 -4.47 8.66 -3.46
N VAL A 13 -5.59 8.06 -3.87
CA VAL A 13 -6.92 8.53 -3.47
C VAL A 13 -7.06 8.64 -1.94
N CYS A 14 -6.25 7.88 -1.20
CA CYS A 14 -6.15 7.95 0.25
C CYS A 14 -5.58 9.26 0.80
N THR A 15 -4.81 9.99 0.01
CA THR A 15 -4.20 11.27 0.42
C THR A 15 -5.20 12.43 0.42
N ALA A 16 -6.32 12.29 -0.30
CA ALA A 16 -7.34 13.33 -0.37
C ALA A 16 -8.19 13.42 0.90
N ASN A 17 -8.36 12.32 1.65
CA ASN A 17 -9.15 12.26 2.89
C ASN A 17 -8.55 11.23 3.86
N PRO A 18 -7.47 11.55 4.59
CA PRO A 18 -6.70 10.60 5.38
C PRO A 18 -7.51 9.88 6.48
N GLU A 19 -8.40 10.59 7.17
CA GLU A 19 -9.26 10.05 8.24
C GLU A 19 -10.10 8.85 7.82
N ARG A 20 -10.42 8.70 6.52
CA ARG A 20 -11.22 7.58 6.01
C ARG A 20 -10.47 6.25 5.95
N TRP A 21 -9.13 6.27 6.03
CA TRP A 21 -8.29 5.10 5.73
C TRP A 21 -7.57 4.52 6.94
N THR A 22 -7.52 5.25 8.06
CA THR A 22 -6.63 4.97 9.20
C THR A 22 -7.31 4.32 10.41
N SER A 23 -8.60 4.55 10.65
CA SER A 23 -9.25 4.09 11.91
C SER A 23 -9.99 2.76 11.80
N THR A 24 -10.78 2.56 10.73
CA THR A 24 -11.47 1.29 10.41
C THR A 24 -11.96 1.37 8.96
N PRO A 25 -11.14 0.99 7.96
CA PRO A 25 -11.52 1.11 6.57
C PRO A 25 -12.75 0.23 6.27
N ASP A 26 -13.86 0.87 5.91
CA ASP A 26 -15.09 0.22 5.49
C ASP A 26 -14.91 -0.50 4.13
N ASP A 27 -15.87 -1.35 3.77
CA ASP A 27 -15.82 -2.04 2.48
C ASP A 27 -15.86 -1.07 1.29
N GLN A 28 -16.45 0.12 1.49
CA GLN A 28 -16.44 1.19 0.50
C GLN A 28 -15.03 1.76 0.27
N ALA A 29 -14.22 1.94 1.31
CA ALA A 29 -12.83 2.33 1.21
C ALA A 29 -12.04 1.28 0.42
N LYS A 30 -12.28 -0.02 0.65
CA LYS A 30 -11.64 -1.07 -0.16
C LYS A 30 -11.96 -0.94 -1.65
N VAL A 31 -13.21 -0.64 -2.00
CA VAL A 31 -13.63 -0.41 -3.40
C VAL A 31 -12.87 0.77 -4.00
N ILE A 32 -12.89 1.93 -3.33
CA ILE A 32 -12.21 3.14 -3.82
C ILE A 32 -10.69 2.93 -3.92
N CYS A 33 -10.08 2.20 -2.98
CA CYS A 33 -8.65 1.86 -3.03
C CYS A 33 -8.31 1.02 -4.28
N ARG A 34 -9.23 0.17 -4.73
CA ARG A 34 -9.03 -0.70 -5.91
C ARG A 34 -9.13 0.06 -7.23
N GLU A 35 -9.80 1.21 -7.25
CA GLU A 35 -9.91 2.12 -8.40
C GLU A 35 -8.73 3.11 -8.49
N CYS A 36 -7.90 3.17 -7.45
CA CYS A 36 -6.78 4.08 -7.36
C CYS A 36 -5.76 3.83 -8.50
N PRO A 37 -5.35 4.85 -9.27
CA PRO A 37 -4.45 4.68 -10.40
C PRO A 37 -3.04 4.20 -9.99
N ARG A 38 -2.62 4.46 -8.74
CA ARG A 38 -1.35 3.95 -8.19
C ARG A 38 -1.47 2.59 -7.51
N ARG A 39 -2.59 1.85 -7.66
CA ARG A 39 -2.86 0.63 -6.89
C ARG A 39 -1.70 -0.37 -6.90
N TRP A 40 -1.11 -0.63 -8.06
CA TRP A 40 -0.02 -1.61 -8.17
C TRP A 40 1.30 -1.09 -7.59
N LEU A 41 1.58 0.20 -7.75
CA LEU A 41 2.69 0.87 -7.08
C LEU A 41 2.54 0.83 -5.56
N CYS A 42 1.34 1.11 -5.05
CA CYS A 42 0.99 1.02 -3.63
C CYS A 42 1.19 -0.42 -3.11
N ALA A 43 0.80 -1.44 -3.87
CA ALA A 43 1.04 -2.83 -3.50
C ALA A 43 2.54 -3.18 -3.41
N ARG A 44 3.36 -2.62 -4.31
CA ARG A 44 4.82 -2.77 -4.27
C ARG A 44 5.41 -2.10 -3.03
N GLU A 45 5.05 -0.85 -2.78
CA GLU A 45 5.51 -0.06 -1.64
C GLU A 45 5.17 -0.75 -0.31
N ALA A 46 3.97 -1.33 -0.18
CA ALA A 46 3.57 -2.09 1.00
C ALA A 46 4.51 -3.25 1.31
N CYS A 47 5.04 -3.89 0.27
CA CYS A 47 5.95 -5.02 0.43
C CYS A 47 7.40 -4.60 0.70
N GLU A 48 7.76 -3.36 0.33
CA GLU A 48 9.09 -2.78 0.51
C GLU A 48 9.22 -2.00 1.84
N LEU A 49 8.10 -1.60 2.44
CA LEU A 49 8.02 -0.90 3.72
C LEU A 49 7.82 -1.88 4.90
N PRO A 50 8.80 -1.99 5.82
CA PRO A 50 8.72 -2.92 6.96
C PRO A 50 7.51 -2.69 7.89
N ARG A 51 7.07 -1.44 8.01
CA ARG A 51 5.94 -1.02 8.86
C ARG A 51 4.65 -0.75 8.04
N ALA A 52 4.49 -1.40 6.89
CA ALA A 52 3.25 -1.30 6.12
C ALA A 52 2.10 -1.90 6.92
N GLU A 53 1.12 -1.08 7.29
CA GLU A 53 -0.06 -1.44 8.08
C GLU A 53 -1.28 -0.69 7.55
N GLY A 54 -2.48 -1.19 7.83
CA GLY A 54 -3.73 -0.61 7.34
C GLY A 54 -4.07 -1.02 5.91
N LEU A 55 -4.84 -0.20 5.18
CA LEU A 55 -5.31 -0.55 3.84
C LEU A 55 -4.29 -0.18 2.75
N TRP A 56 -3.82 -1.19 2.02
CA TRP A 56 -2.91 -1.05 0.88
C TRP A 56 -3.50 -1.71 -0.35
N ALA A 57 -3.61 -0.99 -1.46
CA ALA A 57 -4.11 -1.53 -2.74
C ALA A 57 -5.44 -2.33 -2.66
N GLY A 58 -6.28 -2.02 -1.68
CA GLY A 58 -7.54 -2.71 -1.38
C GLY A 58 -7.42 -3.97 -0.50
N ILE A 59 -6.28 -4.18 0.17
CA ILE A 59 -5.98 -5.29 1.07
C ILE A 59 -5.62 -4.71 2.46
N MET A 60 -6.23 -5.23 3.51
CA MET A 60 -5.91 -4.84 4.89
C MET A 60 -4.66 -5.60 5.36
N VAL A 61 -3.64 -4.87 5.79
CA VAL A 61 -2.41 -5.39 6.37
C VAL A 61 -2.44 -5.19 7.88
N PRO A 62 -2.56 -6.27 8.67
CA PRO A 62 -2.51 -6.16 10.13
C PRO A 62 -1.09 -5.90 10.62
N GLU A 63 -0.98 -5.37 11.83
CA GLU A 63 0.30 -5.08 12.53
C GLU A 63 1.23 -6.31 12.54
N GLY A 64 0.70 -7.51 12.76
CA GLY A 64 1.50 -8.73 12.89
C GLY A 64 0.78 -10.04 12.57
N GLY A 65 1.50 -11.14 12.83
CA GLY A 65 0.98 -12.51 12.76
C GLY A 65 0.80 -13.09 11.35
N ARG A 66 0.11 -14.23 11.28
CA ARG A 66 -0.09 -14.99 10.02
C ARG A 66 -0.90 -14.19 8.98
N GLY A 67 -1.85 -13.38 9.45
CA GLY A 67 -2.65 -12.50 8.57
C GLY A 67 -1.78 -11.49 7.81
N ARG A 68 -0.75 -10.93 8.47
CA ARG A 68 0.22 -10.03 7.83
C ARG A 68 0.97 -10.70 6.70
N THR A 69 1.52 -11.88 6.95
CA THR A 69 2.25 -12.64 5.92
C THR A 69 1.36 -12.97 4.72
N PHE A 70 0.11 -13.33 4.94
CA PHE A 70 -0.85 -13.60 3.87
C PHE A 70 -1.15 -12.33 3.05
N ALA A 71 -1.46 -11.21 3.71
CA ALA A 71 -1.72 -9.93 3.06
C ALA A 71 -0.53 -9.47 2.21
N LEU A 72 0.70 -9.54 2.74
CA LEU A 72 1.92 -9.17 2.01
C LEU A 72 2.18 -10.09 0.80
N LYS A 73 1.87 -11.39 0.90
CA LYS A 73 1.95 -12.31 -0.26
C LYS A 73 0.94 -11.94 -1.34
N GLN A 74 -0.30 -11.58 -0.96
CA GLN A 74 -1.32 -11.13 -1.91
C GLN A 74 -0.88 -9.84 -2.61
N LEU A 75 -0.36 -8.87 -1.85
CA LEU A 75 0.16 -7.60 -2.38
C LEU A 75 1.32 -7.80 -3.34
N ARG A 76 2.26 -8.69 -3.00
CA ARG A 76 3.38 -9.05 -3.88
C ARG A 76 2.89 -9.61 -5.20
N SER A 77 2.01 -10.61 -5.17
CA SER A 77 1.43 -11.22 -6.37
C SER A 77 0.70 -10.17 -7.23
N LEU A 78 -0.04 -9.26 -6.59
CA LEU A 78 -0.76 -8.18 -7.26
C LEU A 78 0.19 -7.18 -7.96
N ALA A 79 1.29 -6.80 -7.30
CA ALA A 79 2.27 -5.90 -7.88
C ALA A 79 3.03 -6.56 -9.05
N GLU A 80 3.54 -7.77 -8.84
CA GLU A 80 4.39 -8.47 -9.81
C GLU A 80 3.62 -8.82 -11.10
N ARG A 81 2.36 -9.27 -11.00
CA ARG A 81 1.50 -9.55 -12.18
C ARG A 81 1.20 -8.32 -13.04
N ASN A 82 1.34 -7.13 -12.47
CA ASN A 82 1.02 -5.87 -13.13
C ASN A 82 2.28 -5.05 -13.48
N GLY A 83 3.46 -5.68 -13.47
CA GLY A 83 4.71 -5.04 -13.91
C GLY A 83 5.41 -4.20 -12.84
N TYR A 84 5.04 -4.34 -11.56
CA TYR A 84 5.68 -3.67 -10.44
C TYR A 84 6.49 -4.68 -9.62
N PRO A 85 7.71 -5.05 -10.06
CA PRO A 85 8.52 -6.05 -9.35
C PRO A 85 8.87 -5.56 -7.95
N VAL A 86 8.59 -6.39 -6.93
CA VAL A 86 8.86 -6.10 -5.53
C VAL A 86 10.32 -6.42 -5.22
N ARG A 87 11.11 -5.39 -4.91
CA ARG A 87 12.51 -5.58 -4.52
C ARG A 87 12.55 -5.96 -3.04
N LYS A 88 13.44 -6.88 -2.68
CA LYS A 88 13.79 -7.08 -1.27
C LYS A 88 14.72 -5.93 -0.87
N THR A 89 14.16 -4.76 -0.63
CA THR A 89 14.94 -3.65 -0.09
C THR A 89 15.30 -4.04 1.35
N LYS A 90 16.56 -4.38 1.59
CA LYS A 90 17.12 -4.40 2.94
C LYS A 90 17.23 -2.93 3.38
N LEU A 91 16.11 -2.33 3.79
CA LEU A 91 16.15 -1.04 4.46
C LEU A 91 16.80 -1.28 5.82
N ILE A 92 18.08 -0.94 5.91
CA ILE A 92 18.75 -0.74 7.18
C ILE A 92 18.17 0.57 7.70
N PHE A 93 17.27 0.50 8.67
CA PHE A 93 16.93 1.70 9.42
C PHE A 93 18.14 2.01 10.30
N PRO A 94 18.85 3.14 10.11
CA PRO A 94 19.69 3.63 11.19
C PRO A 94 18.77 3.84 12.39
N GLU A 95 19.10 3.21 13.51
CA GLU A 95 18.42 3.44 14.77
C GLU A 95 18.48 4.95 15.03
N ALA A 96 17.32 5.59 15.08
CA ALA A 96 17.25 7.02 15.39
C ALA A 96 17.73 7.18 16.84
N ALA A 97 18.98 7.62 16.98
CA ALA A 97 19.61 8.01 18.24
C ALA A 97 18.99 9.30 18.78
#